data_AF-A0A060C9B8-F1
#
_entry.id   AF-A0A060C9B8-F1
#
_cell.length_a   1.000
_cell.length_b   1.000
_cell.length_c   1.000
_cell.angle_alpha   90.00
_cell.angle_beta   90.00
_cell.angle_gamma   90.00
#
_symmetry.space_group_name_H-M   'P 1'
#
loop_
_entity.id
_entity.type
_entity.pdbx_description
1 polymer ?
#
loop_
_entity_poly.entity_id
_entity_poly.type
_entity_poly.pdbx_seq_one_letter_code
_entity_poly.pdbx_strand_id
1 'polypeptide(L)' 'MEAQACGRPVVATDVGGLRHAVDDGATGLLVPGHDPHEWAKALGSVLDDREAAQWLGATGAVHAATFSWSNTAASTLRA' A
#
# COMPACT_ATOMS: atom_id res chain seq x y z
N MET A 1 2.54 -6.15 2.61
CA MET A 1 2.05 -6.58 1.27
C MET A 1 0.73 -7.32 1.35
N GLU A 2 0.54 -8.10 2.42
CA GLU A 2 -0.61 -8.92 2.75
C GLU A 2 -1.92 -8.12 2.74
N ALA A 3 -1.94 -6.92 3.34
CA ALA A 3 -3.12 -6.06 3.35
C ALA A 3 -3.54 -5.63 1.94
N GLN A 4 -2.58 -5.22 1.11
CA GLN A 4 -2.82 -4.87 -0.29
C GLN A 4 -3.29 -6.09 -1.09
N ALA A 5 -2.68 -7.26 -0.91
CA ALA A 5 -3.09 -8.50 -1.57
C ALA A 5 -4.54 -8.90 -1.23
N CYS A 6 -5.03 -8.53 -0.04
CA CYS A 6 -6.42 -8.68 0.38
C CYS A 6 -7.37 -7.57 -0.15
N GLY A 7 -6.89 -6.70 -1.04
CA GLY A 7 -7.65 -5.59 -1.59
C GLY A 7 -8.03 -4.53 -0.56
N ARG A 8 -7.24 -4.38 0.51
CA ARG A 8 -7.51 -3.39 1.57
C ARG A 8 -6.66 -2.12 1.32
N PRO A 9 -7.23 -0.91 1.41
CA PRO A 9 -6.42 0.30 1.44
C PRO A 9 -5.44 0.24 2.60
N VAL A 10 -4.21 0.68 2.35
CA VAL A 10 -3.12 0.72 3.33
C VAL A 10 -2.77 2.16 3.64
N VAL A 11 -2.70 2.49 4.94
CA VAL A 11 -2.07 3.71 5.45
C VAL A 11 -0.86 3.27 6.26
N ALA A 12 0.32 3.77 5.91
CA ALA A 12 1.59 3.32 6.46
C ALA A 12 2.53 4.50 6.72
N THR A 13 3.53 4.34 7.58
CA THR A 13 4.55 5.39 7.78
C THR A 13 5.49 5.48 6.57
N ASP A 14 5.94 6.67 6.20
CA ASP A 14 6.94 6.93 5.16
C ASP A 14 8.37 6.58 5.60
N VAL A 15 8.63 5.30 5.85
CA VAL A 15 9.92 4.80 6.33
C VAL A 15 10.40 3.57 5.59
N GLY A 16 11.73 3.43 5.52
CA GLY A 16 12.42 2.19 5.13
C GLY A 16 11.79 1.44 3.96
N GLY A 17 11.46 0.16 4.18
CA GLY A 17 10.87 -0.72 3.16
C GLY A 17 9.43 -0.42 2.77
N LEU A 18 8.70 0.42 3.51
CA LEU A 18 7.30 0.72 3.22
C LEU A 18 7.16 1.61 1.97
N ARG A 19 8.13 2.47 1.72
CA ARG A 19 8.21 3.27 0.48
C ARG A 19 8.39 2.44 -0.80
N HIS A 20 8.83 1.19 -0.65
CA HIS A 20 8.95 0.24 -1.77
C HIS A 20 7.72 -0.63 -1.93
N ALA A 21 6.93 -0.79 -0.86
CA ALA A 21 5.71 -1.59 -0.84
C ALA A 21 4.45 -0.76 -1.14
N VAL A 22 4.48 0.55 -0.94
CA VAL A 22 3.36 1.47 -1.14
C VAL A 22 3.81 2.60 -2.05
N ASP A 23 3.13 2.72 -3.18
CA ASP A 23 3.13 3.92 -4.03
C ASP A 23 2.08 4.90 -3.50
N ASP A 24 2.53 6.04 -2.98
CA ASP A 24 1.72 7.00 -2.22
C ASP A 24 0.67 7.68 -3.10
N GLY A 25 -0.58 7.71 -2.61
CA GLY A 25 -1.76 8.18 -3.34
C GLY A 25 -2.25 7.23 -4.44
N ALA A 26 -1.44 6.26 -4.87
CA ALA A 26 -1.80 5.33 -5.94
C ALA A 26 -2.25 3.97 -5.41
N THR A 27 -1.55 3.40 -4.43
CA THR A 27 -1.77 2.03 -3.90
C THR A 27 -2.01 2.00 -2.38
N GLY A 28 -1.90 3.16 -1.75
CA GLY A 28 -2.06 3.41 -0.32
C GLY A 28 -1.66 4.85 -0.01
N LEU A 29 -1.59 5.20 1.27
CA LEU A 29 -1.14 6.50 1.74
C LEU A 29 0.08 6.34 2.64
N LEU A 30 1.07 7.20 2.46
CA LEU A 30 2.25 7.30 3.33
C LEU A 30 2.14 8.52 4.25
N VAL A 31 2.37 8.30 5.55
CA VAL A 31 2.35 9.34 6.59
C VAL A 31 3.80 9.65 6.99
N PRO A 32 4.28 10.90 6.89
CA PRO A 32 5.70 11.27 7.08
C PRO A 32 6.32 10.89 8.44
N GLY A 33 5.50 10.71 9.48
CA GLY A 33 5.98 10.40 10.83
C GLY A 33 4.94 9.77 11.75
N HIS A 34 5.03 10.13 13.03
CA HIS A 34 4.20 9.54 14.10
C HIS A 34 3.24 10.56 14.74
N ASP A 35 3.04 11.73 14.13
CA ASP A 35 2.07 12.70 14.62
C ASP A 35 0.64 12.13 14.54
N PRO A 36 -0.05 11.93 15.68
CA PRO A 36 -1.41 11.38 15.68
C PRO A 36 -2.40 12.18 14.82
N HIS A 37 -2.20 13.48 14.66
CA HIS A 37 -3.09 14.32 13.83
C HIS A 37 -2.96 14.00 12.35
N GLU A 38 -1.75 13.75 11.86
CA GLU A 38 -1.53 13.36 10.46
C GLU A 38 -2.11 11.97 10.18
N TRP A 39 -1.95 11.04 11.12
CA TRP A 39 -2.57 9.72 11.05
C TRP A 39 -4.10 9.78 11.04
N ALA A 40 -4.69 10.56 11.93
CA ALA A 40 -6.13 10.74 11.98
C ALA A 40 -6.68 11.31 10.67
N LYS A 41 -5.97 12.27 10.06
CA LYS A 41 -6.34 12.84 8.77
C LYS A 41 -6.28 11.80 7.64
N ALA A 42 -5.19 11.03 7.54
CA ALA A 42 -5.02 10.02 6.50
C ALA A 42 -6.01 8.86 6.64
N LEU A 43 -6.26 8.40 7.87
CA LEU A 43 -7.29 7.39 8.13
C LEU A 43 -8.69 7.94 7.84
N GLY A 44 -8.96 9.18 8.24
CA GLY A 44 -10.21 9.88 7.96
C GLY A 44 -10.50 9.95 6.47
N SER A 45 -9.53 10.36 5.64
CA SER A 45 -9.74 10.42 4.18
C SER A 45 -10.08 9.06 3.55
N VAL A 46 -9.55 7.95 4.11
CA VAL A 46 -9.88 6.60 3.65
C VAL A 46 -11.26 6.15 4.14
N LEU A 47 -11.70 6.60 5.32
CA LEU A 47 -13.00 6.23 5.88
C LEU A 47 -14.15 7.06 5.31
N ASP A 48 -13.89 8.33 4.99
CA ASP A 48 -14.89 9.28 4.52
C ASP A 48 -15.18 9.15 3.02
N ASP A 49 -14.20 8.69 2.23
CA ASP A 49 -14.34 8.45 0.78
C ASP A 49 -14.22 6.96 0.44
N ARG A 50 -15.38 6.32 0.33
CA ARG A 50 -15.47 4.89 0.01
C ARG A 50 -14.96 4.56 -1.40
N GLU A 51 -15.14 5.45 -2.37
CA GLU A 51 -14.70 5.20 -3.75
C GLU A 51 -13.17 5.26 -3.82
N ALA A 52 -12.57 6.29 -3.23
CA ALA A 52 -11.12 6.38 -3.11
C ALA A 52 -10.53 5.18 -2.35
N ALA A 53 -11.17 4.74 -1.25
CA ALA A 53 -10.74 3.57 -0.51
C ALA A 53 -10.77 2.28 -1.33
N GLN A 54 -11.80 2.09 -2.16
CA GLN A 54 -11.91 0.95 -3.07
C GLN A 54 -10.85 1.01 -4.17
N TRP A 55 -10.60 2.20 -4.71
CA TRP A 55 -9.54 2.43 -5.69
C TRP A 55 -8.18 2.05 -5.14
N LEU A 56 -7.79 2.60 -3.98
CA LEU A 56 -6.53 2.29 -3.29
C LEU A 56 -6.37 0.80 -3.00
N GLY A 57 -7.45 0.13 -2.57
CA GLY A 57 -7.44 -1.31 -2.32
C GLY A 57 -7.22 -2.12 -3.61
N ALA A 58 -7.89 -1.76 -4.70
CA ALA A 58 -7.80 -2.46 -5.98
C ALA A 58 -6.41 -2.29 -6.62
N THR A 59 -5.89 -1.07 -6.67
CA THR A 59 -4.55 -0.77 -7.19
C THR A 59 -3.46 -1.39 -6.32
N GLY A 60 -3.64 -1.36 -4.99
CA GLY A 60 -2.79 -2.07 -4.04
C GLY A 60 -2.72 -3.57 -4.32
N ALA A 61 -3.86 -4.23 -4.58
CA ALA A 61 -3.88 -5.65 -4.91
C ALA A 61 -3.09 -5.98 -6.19
N VAL A 62 -3.22 -5.13 -7.22
CA VAL A 62 -2.44 -5.27 -8.47
C VAL A 62 -0.95 -5.10 -8.21
N HIS A 63 -0.57 -4.08 -7.43
CA HIS A 63 0.83 -3.87 -7.04
C HIS A 63 1.37 -5.08 -6.27
N ALA A 64 0.60 -5.60 -5.32
CA ALA A 64 1.02 -6.73 -4.48
C ALA A 64 1.27 -8.02 -5.26
N ALA A 65 0.51 -8.26 -6.33
CA ALA A 65 0.71 -9.41 -7.22
C ALA A 65 2.11 -9.43 -7.86
N THR A 66 2.77 -8.27 -8.00
CA THR A 66 4.12 -8.20 -8.58
C THR A 66 5.21 -8.74 -7.65
N PHE A 67 4.94 -8.81 -6.34
CA PHE A 67 5.84 -9.35 -5.32
C PHE A 67 5.52 -10.81 -4.96
N SER A 68 4.90 -11.55 -5.87
CA SER A 68 4.57 -12.96 -5.66
C SER A 68 5.83 -13.85 -5.63
N TRP A 69 5.73 -14.97 -4.91
CA TRP A 69 6.78 -16.00 -4.90
C TRP A 69 7.14 -16.51 -6.29
N SER A 70 6.15 -16.62 -7.18
CA SER A 70 6.37 -16.99 -8.58
C SER A 70 7.29 -16.01 -9.31
N ASN A 71 7.09 -14.70 -9.11
CA ASN A 71 7.94 -13.67 -9.70
C ASN A 71 9.36 -13.70 -9.13
N THR A 72 9.50 -13.88 -7.82
CA THR A 72 10.81 -14.00 -7.16
C THR A 72 11.57 -15.23 -7.70
N ALA A 73 10.94 -16.41 -7.70
CA ALA A 73 11.55 -17.64 -8.18
C ALA A 73 11.98 -17.55 -9.65
N ALA A 74 11.12 -16.99 -10.51
CA ALA A 74 11.44 -16.79 -11.92
C ALA A 74 12.62 -15.81 -12.12
N SER A 75 12.79 -14.83 -11.24
CA SER A 75 13.87 -13.84 -11.33
C SER A 75 15.22 -14.43 -10.92
N THR A 76 15.23 -15.31 -9.91
CA THR A 76 16.45 -16.05 -9.52
C THR A 76 16.94 -16.98 -10.63
N LEU A 77 16.04 -17.62 -11.38
CA LEU A 77 16.43 -18.49 -12.51
C LEU A 77 17.02 -17.73 -13.71
N ARG A 78 16.83 -16.41 -13.77
CA ARG A 78 17.34 -15.53 -14.84
C ARG A 78 18.66 -14.85 -14.48
N ALA A 79 19.10 -14.95 -13.22
CA ALA A 79 20.35 -14.38 -12.72
C ALA A 79 21.50 -15.39 -12.85
#